data_AF-A0A409VZM4-F1
#
_entry.id   AF-A0A409VZM4-F1
#
_cell.length_a   1.000
_cell.length_b   1.000
_cell.length_c   1.000
_cell.angle_alpha   90.00
_cell.angle_beta   90.00
_cell.angle_gamma   90.00
#
_symmetry.space_group_name_H-M   'P 1'
#
loop_
_entity.id
_entity.type
_entity.pdbx_description
1 polymer ?
#
loop_
_entity_poly.entity_id
_entity_poly.type
_entity_poly.pdbx_seq_one_letter_code
_entity_poly.pdbx_strand_id
1 'polypeptide(L)'
;MSFIVNWVLSILLIRVTTASPALTARQTASNLPDNWVPAGCFSDSTSSRTLRVASFTDVNNMTIEWCLSFCTPAGYNFAGVEFARLSIKVCDNIIESPGQSIDGTSCDMSCTGDSDEICGGSNAISVFHNALGTPNLPQGWDNVGCYSDSPDARTLRTAAFTDVTNMTIESCLAFCTPAGYNFAGVEFSRVLYNFNAALFSANNNVDCDNDIEAPGSAINSTNCNMPCAGNSAEFCGGSGAINIFKNIALPPPPSIKQTVGTFEYKGCFEDGVDGAPRSLQHEITIAGGATAETCTAACQAAGFPLAGLEFGKECWCDSYFLFPTVSPDSECSSICDADNSELCGAGNRLAVYQDTNAVLDSQQCLNGTQLRNNVLFNLHTIAADGTNGISFILGAFETTAVIGDPRDFFFLEIDPSLVNAAHIFDISGGVLIPTNEGTDGIPLPIQPAPGGAQEFVSHSNIPEFNGYCAKPNPISPGLFLGPPVLSVSGEIHWALCPSSSTPVVSPQPSQDNCTKIFVTLTPPVINF
;
A
#
# COMPACT_ATOMS: atom_id res chain seq x y z
N MET A 1 -29.50 -27.10 44.05
CA MET A 1 -28.15 -27.71 44.25
C MET A 1 -27.80 -28.37 42.93
N SER A 2 -26.78 -28.04 42.16
CA SER A 2 -25.57 -27.22 42.35
C SER A 2 -25.03 -26.77 40.98
N PHE A 3 -24.37 -25.59 40.98
CA PHE A 3 -23.21 -25.08 40.22
C PHE A 3 -22.48 -26.06 39.26
N ILE A 4 -21.90 -25.63 38.11
CA ILE A 4 -20.62 -24.88 37.96
C ILE A 4 -20.52 -24.33 36.50
N VAL A 5 -20.35 -23.01 36.24
CA VAL A 5 -19.15 -22.21 35.78
C VAL A 5 -18.33 -22.86 34.62
N ASN A 6 -17.76 -22.23 33.57
CA ASN A 6 -17.50 -20.88 33.06
C ASN A 6 -17.09 -21.02 31.56
N TRP A 7 -17.12 -19.95 30.76
CA TRP A 7 -15.98 -19.44 29.95
C TRP A 7 -16.45 -18.16 29.22
N VAL A 8 -15.78 -17.06 29.55
CA VAL A 8 -15.98 -15.71 29.02
C VAL A 8 -15.17 -15.58 27.74
N LEU A 9 -15.76 -15.06 26.67
CA LEU A 9 -15.02 -14.49 25.54
C LEU A 9 -15.47 -13.04 25.33
N SER A 10 -14.53 -12.14 25.59
CA SER A 10 -14.66 -10.69 25.48
C SER A 10 -14.77 -10.26 24.02
N ILE A 11 -15.84 -9.55 23.67
CA ILE A 11 -15.89 -8.71 22.47
C ILE A 11 -15.70 -7.27 22.96
N LEU A 12 -14.51 -6.73 22.69
CA LEU A 12 -14.15 -5.33 22.89
C LEU A 12 -14.84 -4.50 21.81
N LEU A 13 -16.06 -4.03 22.09
CA LEU A 13 -16.67 -2.94 21.33
C LEU A 13 -15.95 -1.64 21.71
N ILE A 14 -15.03 -1.21 20.85
CA ILE A 14 -14.46 0.14 20.89
C ILE A 14 -15.64 1.11 20.72
N ARG A 15 -16.01 1.79 21.81
CA ARG A 15 -16.92 2.93 21.74
C ARG A 15 -16.15 4.09 21.11
N VAL A 16 -16.42 4.35 19.83
CA VAL A 16 -16.21 5.68 19.26
C VAL A 16 -17.14 6.61 20.03
N THR A 17 -16.59 7.48 20.87
CA THR A 17 -17.35 8.53 21.54
C THR A 17 -17.73 9.59 20.50
N THR A 18 -18.90 9.41 19.90
CA THR A 18 -19.56 10.43 19.09
C THR A 18 -19.93 11.62 19.97
N ALA A 19 -19.73 12.84 19.48
CA ALA A 19 -20.23 14.07 20.10
C ALA A 19 -21.74 13.97 20.42
N SER A 20 -22.17 14.60 21.52
CA SER A 20 -23.55 14.57 22.00
C SER A 20 -24.55 15.11 20.96
N PRO A 21 -25.67 14.41 20.68
CA PRO A 21 -26.65 14.76 19.64
C PRO A 21 -27.45 16.06 19.89
N ALA A 22 -27.32 16.67 21.06
CA ALA A 22 -28.06 17.88 21.44
C ALA A 22 -27.53 19.17 20.78
N LEU A 23 -26.20 19.30 20.57
CA LEU A 23 -25.62 20.42 19.80
C LEU A 23 -25.87 20.24 18.30
N THR A 24 -25.70 19.00 17.82
CA THR A 24 -25.80 18.67 16.39
C THR A 24 -27.20 18.90 15.82
N ALA A 25 -28.25 18.74 16.63
CA ALA A 25 -29.64 18.89 16.18
C ALA A 25 -30.12 20.35 16.06
N ARG A 26 -29.42 21.33 16.66
CA ARG A 26 -29.76 22.77 16.58
C ARG A 26 -28.70 23.62 15.85
N GLN A 27 -27.53 23.05 15.54
CA GLN A 27 -26.45 23.69 14.77
C GLN A 27 -26.25 23.03 13.39
N THR A 28 -27.31 22.48 12.79
CA THR A 28 -27.26 22.07 11.38
C THR A 28 -27.23 23.31 10.49
N ALA A 29 -26.05 23.71 10.05
CA ALA A 29 -25.70 24.21 8.70
C ALA A 29 -26.70 25.12 7.94
N SER A 30 -27.63 25.82 8.59
CA SER A 30 -28.43 26.85 7.97
C SER A 30 -27.72 28.18 8.18
N ASN A 31 -26.78 28.47 7.28
CA ASN A 31 -26.15 29.77 7.03
C ASN A 31 -25.08 30.27 8.04
N LEU A 32 -24.20 29.41 8.55
CA LEU A 32 -22.94 29.92 9.11
C LEU A 32 -22.16 30.64 7.98
N PRO A 33 -21.75 31.91 8.16
CA PRO A 33 -20.95 32.62 7.17
C PRO A 33 -19.56 32.00 7.05
N ASP A 34 -19.08 31.87 5.81
CA ASP A 34 -17.75 31.34 5.48
C ASP A 34 -17.45 29.96 6.11
N ASN A 35 -16.20 29.50 5.99
CA ASN A 35 -15.77 28.12 6.27
C ASN A 35 -15.70 27.75 7.77
N TRP A 36 -16.59 28.30 8.59
CA TRP A 36 -16.66 27.99 10.01
C TRP A 36 -17.47 26.72 10.28
N VAL A 37 -16.95 25.90 11.18
CA VAL A 37 -17.53 24.61 11.55
C VAL A 37 -17.53 24.44 13.07
N PRO A 38 -18.57 23.81 13.66
CA PRO A 38 -18.63 23.60 15.11
C PRO A 38 -17.42 22.80 15.61
N ALA A 39 -16.71 23.31 16.62
CA ALA A 39 -15.61 22.60 17.29
C ALA A 39 -16.09 21.86 18.55
N GLY A 40 -17.17 22.34 19.19
CA GLY A 40 -17.83 21.68 20.31
C GLY A 40 -18.04 22.59 21.53
N CYS A 41 -18.42 21.98 22.65
CA CYS A 41 -18.60 22.67 23.94
C CYS A 41 -17.33 22.53 24.79
N PHE A 42 -16.86 23.63 25.37
CA PHE A 42 -15.64 23.67 26.18
C PHE A 42 -15.91 24.27 27.56
N SER A 43 -15.22 23.80 28.59
CA SER A 43 -15.26 24.40 29.93
C SER A 43 -14.72 25.81 29.86
N ASP A 44 -15.41 26.81 30.42
CA ASP A 44 -14.99 28.21 30.46
C ASP A 44 -15.34 28.84 31.81
N SER A 45 -14.47 29.69 32.36
CA SER A 45 -14.69 30.34 33.65
C SER A 45 -14.11 31.74 33.70
N THR A 46 -14.70 32.63 34.50
CA THR A 46 -14.20 34.00 34.67
C THR A 46 -12.79 34.08 35.26
N SER A 47 -12.36 33.04 36.00
CA SER A 47 -11.00 32.91 36.53
C SER A 47 -10.01 32.33 35.53
N SER A 48 -10.49 31.70 34.47
CA SER A 48 -9.66 31.04 33.46
C SER A 48 -10.44 30.86 32.16
N ARG A 49 -10.21 31.80 31.24
CA ARG A 49 -10.93 31.90 29.97
C ARG A 49 -10.36 30.97 28.91
N THR A 50 -11.26 30.29 28.21
CA THR A 50 -10.95 29.32 27.14
C THR A 50 -10.54 30.00 25.84
N LEU A 51 -11.11 31.15 25.56
CA LEU A 51 -10.72 32.09 24.51
C LEU A 51 -10.56 33.45 25.21
N ARG A 52 -9.52 34.23 24.91
CA ARG A 52 -9.25 35.49 25.65
C ARG A 52 -8.72 36.65 24.81
N VAL A 53 -8.37 36.42 23.54
CA VAL A 53 -7.64 37.42 22.75
C VAL A 53 -8.51 38.61 22.38
N ALA A 54 -9.71 38.41 21.87
CA ALA A 54 -10.65 39.50 21.58
C ALA A 54 -12.02 39.17 22.14
N SER A 55 -12.62 40.05 22.95
CA SER A 55 -13.96 39.84 23.50
C SER A 55 -14.85 41.06 23.29
N PHE A 56 -16.13 40.81 23.03
CA PHE A 56 -17.17 41.83 22.92
C PHE A 56 -18.48 41.32 23.54
N THR A 57 -19.24 42.23 24.15
CA THR A 57 -20.48 41.91 24.86
C THR A 57 -21.65 42.62 24.17
N ASP A 58 -22.67 41.86 23.76
CA ASP A 58 -23.94 42.42 23.27
C ASP A 58 -25.11 41.73 23.93
N VAL A 59 -25.87 42.48 24.71
CA VAL A 59 -26.91 41.93 25.58
C VAL A 59 -28.22 41.64 24.85
N ASN A 60 -28.41 42.08 23.60
CA ASN A 60 -29.71 42.02 22.93
C ASN A 60 -29.71 41.27 21.59
N ASN A 61 -28.60 41.25 20.85
CA ASN A 61 -28.62 40.83 19.44
C ASN A 61 -27.58 39.74 19.11
N MET A 62 -27.18 38.92 20.06
CA MET A 62 -26.14 37.92 19.81
C MET A 62 -26.69 36.73 19.02
N THR A 63 -26.02 36.41 17.92
CA THR A 63 -26.17 35.16 17.15
C THR A 63 -24.79 34.57 16.87
N ILE A 64 -24.73 33.31 16.47
CA ILE A 64 -23.50 32.62 16.08
C ILE A 64 -22.86 33.35 14.89
N GLU A 65 -23.59 33.65 13.83
CA GLU A 65 -23.09 34.31 12.61
C GLU A 65 -22.48 35.67 12.91
N TRP A 66 -23.06 36.40 13.86
CA TRP A 66 -22.56 37.69 14.28
C TRP A 66 -21.28 37.59 15.15
N CYS A 67 -21.10 36.48 15.85
CA CYS A 67 -19.83 36.14 16.48
C CYS A 67 -18.78 35.80 15.43
N LEU A 68 -19.11 34.92 14.48
CA LEU A 68 -18.18 34.46 13.44
C LEU A 68 -17.72 35.60 12.53
N SER A 69 -18.65 36.45 12.06
CA SER A 69 -18.34 37.62 11.22
C SER A 69 -17.52 38.70 11.92
N PHE A 70 -17.46 38.70 13.26
CA PHE A 70 -16.54 39.55 14.01
C PHE A 70 -15.13 38.97 14.07
N CYS A 71 -15.02 37.66 14.25
CA CYS A 71 -13.73 36.97 14.31
C CYS A 71 -13.06 36.80 12.93
N THR A 72 -13.86 36.78 11.85
CA THR A 72 -13.40 36.51 10.48
C THR A 72 -12.47 37.59 9.90
N PRO A 73 -12.77 38.92 9.97
CA PRO A 73 -11.90 39.95 9.39
C PRO A 73 -10.52 40.06 10.07
N ALA A 74 -10.44 39.62 11.32
CA ALA A 74 -9.21 39.60 12.09
C ALA A 74 -8.45 38.25 11.97
N GLY A 75 -8.99 37.29 11.22
CA GLY A 75 -8.32 36.02 10.90
C GLY A 75 -8.21 35.06 12.08
N TYR A 76 -9.13 35.10 13.05
CA TYR A 76 -9.06 34.20 14.21
C TYR A 76 -9.44 32.76 13.84
N ASN A 77 -8.74 31.79 14.46
CA ASN A 77 -8.98 30.36 14.21
C ASN A 77 -10.14 29.79 15.01
N PHE A 78 -10.41 30.37 16.18
CA PHE A 78 -11.50 29.99 17.04
C PHE A 78 -12.37 31.20 17.34
N ALA A 79 -13.68 30.95 17.29
CA ALA A 79 -14.69 31.87 17.74
C ALA A 79 -15.55 31.13 18.76
N GLY A 80 -15.92 31.80 19.83
CA GLY A 80 -16.74 31.22 20.87
C GLY A 80 -17.80 32.19 21.35
N VAL A 81 -18.96 31.64 21.65
CA VAL A 81 -20.10 32.36 22.22
C VAL A 81 -20.39 31.84 23.62
N GLU A 82 -20.53 32.76 24.58
CA GLU A 82 -20.72 32.44 26.00
C GLU A 82 -21.89 33.23 26.62
N PHE A 83 -22.57 32.58 27.56
CA PHE A 83 -23.40 33.19 28.62
C PHE A 83 -24.54 34.09 28.12
N ALA A 84 -25.43 33.55 27.28
CA ALA A 84 -26.69 34.11 26.78
C ALA A 84 -27.09 35.53 27.24
N ARG A 85 -27.33 35.78 28.55
CA ARG A 85 -27.78 37.08 29.06
C ARG A 85 -26.79 38.25 28.94
N LEU A 86 -25.50 37.95 28.86
CA LEU A 86 -24.45 38.94 28.55
C LEU A 86 -23.87 38.70 27.16
N SER A 87 -24.04 37.50 26.59
CA SER A 87 -23.71 37.16 25.21
C SER A 87 -22.34 37.72 24.82
N ILE A 88 -21.32 37.03 25.29
CA ILE A 88 -19.93 37.38 25.04
C ILE A 88 -19.49 36.61 23.82
N LYS A 89 -19.09 37.32 22.77
CA LYS A 89 -18.33 36.73 21.67
C LYS A 89 -16.86 36.89 21.96
N VAL A 90 -16.12 35.80 21.79
CA VAL A 90 -14.69 35.76 22.05
C VAL A 90 -13.99 35.11 20.87
N CYS A 91 -12.90 35.72 20.41
CA CYS A 91 -12.06 35.17 19.37
C CYS A 91 -10.70 34.83 19.96
N ASP A 92 -10.12 33.74 19.48
CA ASP A 92 -8.76 33.34 19.81
C ASP A 92 -8.15 32.60 18.63
N ASN A 93 -6.85 32.42 18.68
CA ASN A 93 -6.15 31.53 17.77
C ASN A 93 -5.92 30.16 18.40
N ILE A 94 -6.01 30.04 19.72
CA ILE A 94 -5.85 28.76 20.43
C ILE A 94 -7.00 28.54 21.43
N ILE A 95 -7.21 27.29 21.81
CA ILE A 95 -8.00 26.96 23.01
C ILE A 95 -7.04 27.01 24.20
N GLU A 96 -7.23 28.01 25.05
CA GLU A 96 -6.34 28.32 26.16
C GLU A 96 -6.47 27.30 27.29
N SER A 97 -5.35 26.84 27.84
CA SER A 97 -5.34 25.98 29.03
C SER A 97 -5.91 26.75 30.24
N PRO A 98 -6.80 26.13 31.05
CA PRO A 98 -7.16 24.72 31.15
C PRO A 98 -8.46 24.37 30.41
N GLY A 99 -8.86 25.13 29.39
CA GLY A 99 -10.06 24.85 28.60
C GLY A 99 -10.02 23.44 28.02
N GLN A 100 -11.03 22.63 28.31
CA GLN A 100 -11.16 21.25 27.83
C GLN A 100 -12.53 21.05 27.20
N SER A 101 -12.62 20.14 26.24
CA SER A 101 -13.91 19.71 25.70
C SER A 101 -14.74 19.04 26.80
N ILE A 102 -16.01 19.42 26.91
CA ILE A 102 -16.95 18.90 27.91
C ILE A 102 -18.24 18.43 27.22
N ASP A 103 -19.11 17.75 27.98
CA ASP A 103 -20.39 17.29 27.44
C ASP A 103 -21.18 18.46 26.88
N GLY A 104 -21.65 18.28 25.65
CA GLY A 104 -22.39 19.25 24.88
C GLY A 104 -23.66 19.75 25.57
N THR A 105 -24.26 18.95 26.45
CA THR A 105 -25.40 19.39 27.28
C THR A 105 -25.06 20.51 28.26
N SER A 106 -23.78 20.81 28.46
CA SER A 106 -23.33 21.94 29.29
C SER A 106 -23.41 23.28 28.55
N CYS A 107 -23.49 23.25 27.21
CA CYS A 107 -23.80 24.39 26.36
C CYS A 107 -25.28 24.33 26.00
N ASP A 108 -26.13 24.86 26.87
CA ASP A 108 -27.59 24.70 26.82
C ASP A 108 -28.35 26.03 26.75
N MET A 109 -27.64 27.16 26.71
CA MET A 109 -28.27 28.47 26.72
C MET A 109 -28.55 28.99 25.31
N SER A 110 -29.76 29.46 25.07
CA SER A 110 -30.15 30.07 23.79
C SER A 110 -29.50 31.43 23.58
N CYS A 111 -29.16 31.75 22.33
CA CYS A 111 -28.66 33.08 21.98
C CYS A 111 -29.76 34.16 22.14
N THR A 112 -29.38 35.41 22.40
CA THR A 112 -30.35 36.51 22.63
C THR A 112 -30.93 37.08 21.33
N GLY A 113 -30.14 37.05 20.25
CA GLY A 113 -30.55 37.46 18.92
C GLY A 113 -31.28 36.38 18.13
N ASP A 114 -31.05 35.10 18.47
CA ASP A 114 -31.77 33.95 17.91
C ASP A 114 -31.98 32.84 18.96
N SER A 115 -33.24 32.57 19.31
CA SER A 115 -33.57 31.57 20.34
C SER A 115 -33.44 30.11 19.85
N ASP A 116 -33.26 29.90 18.55
CA ASP A 116 -33.03 28.59 17.96
C ASP A 116 -31.55 28.17 18.01
N GLU A 117 -30.65 29.13 18.21
CA GLU A 117 -29.22 28.89 18.39
C GLU A 117 -28.80 28.68 19.85
N ILE A 118 -27.60 28.13 20.03
CA ILE A 118 -27.00 27.84 21.34
C ILE A 118 -25.72 28.66 21.51
N CYS A 119 -25.66 29.48 22.57
CA CYS A 119 -24.59 30.41 22.90
C CYS A 119 -23.94 30.09 24.26
N GLY A 120 -23.35 28.90 24.38
CA GLY A 120 -22.62 28.46 25.58
C GLY A 120 -23.51 28.06 26.76
N GLY A 121 -22.96 28.17 27.98
CA GLY A 121 -23.58 27.78 29.24
C GLY A 121 -22.96 28.49 30.46
N SER A 122 -23.32 28.07 31.68
CA SER A 122 -22.93 28.80 32.92
C SER A 122 -21.43 28.79 33.24
N ASN A 123 -20.70 27.79 32.76
CA ASN A 123 -19.24 27.67 32.81
C ASN A 123 -18.76 26.95 31.54
N ALA A 124 -19.36 27.31 30.41
CA ALA A 124 -19.20 26.60 29.16
C ALA A 124 -19.29 27.57 27.98
N ILE A 125 -18.45 27.35 26.98
CA ILE A 125 -18.42 28.13 25.75
C ILE A 125 -18.65 27.21 24.56
N SER A 126 -19.53 27.61 23.65
CA SER A 126 -19.70 26.93 22.37
C SER A 126 -18.65 27.46 21.39
N VAL A 127 -17.74 26.60 20.94
CA VAL A 127 -16.58 26.97 20.12
C VAL A 127 -16.81 26.50 18.69
N PHE A 128 -16.43 27.36 17.75
CA PHE A 128 -16.38 27.14 16.32
C PHE A 128 -14.93 27.27 15.88
N HIS A 129 -14.54 26.45 14.90
CA HIS A 129 -13.24 26.53 14.27
C HIS A 129 -13.39 27.02 12.84
N ASN A 130 -12.46 27.86 12.40
CA ASN A 130 -12.37 28.25 11.02
C ASN A 130 -11.64 27.14 10.25
N ALA A 131 -12.34 26.43 9.35
CA ALA A 131 -11.73 25.38 8.53
C ALA A 131 -10.73 25.92 7.49
N LEU A 132 -10.68 27.25 7.28
CA LEU A 132 -9.62 27.94 6.56
C LEU A 132 -8.77 28.79 7.51
N GLY A 133 -8.11 28.19 8.51
CA GLY A 133 -7.19 28.88 9.43
C GLY A 133 -5.93 29.49 8.78
N THR A 134 -6.05 30.10 7.59
CA THR A 134 -5.01 30.83 6.87
C THR A 134 -5.66 32.06 6.23
N PRO A 135 -5.25 33.29 6.59
CA PRO A 135 -5.52 34.47 5.77
C PRO A 135 -5.05 34.20 4.34
N ASN A 136 -5.87 34.52 3.33
CA ASN A 136 -5.53 34.58 1.89
C ASN A 136 -4.22 33.86 1.47
N LEU A 137 -4.26 32.53 1.31
CA LEU A 137 -3.14 31.83 0.66
C LEU A 137 -2.87 32.47 -0.72
N PRO A 138 -1.60 32.61 -1.13
CA PRO A 138 -1.26 32.97 -2.50
C PRO A 138 -2.02 32.08 -3.48
N GLN A 139 -2.62 32.68 -4.52
CA GLN A 139 -3.38 31.95 -5.53
C GLN A 139 -2.55 30.78 -6.08
N GLY A 140 -3.10 29.57 -6.05
CA GLY A 140 -2.42 28.36 -6.53
C GLY A 140 -1.93 27.41 -5.43
N TRP A 141 -2.20 27.69 -4.15
CA TRP A 141 -1.89 26.79 -3.05
C TRP A 141 -3.11 26.48 -2.18
N ASP A 142 -3.25 25.22 -1.78
CA ASP A 142 -4.26 24.73 -0.82
C ASP A 142 -3.56 24.19 0.45
N ASN A 143 -4.19 24.35 1.62
CA ASN A 143 -3.72 23.70 2.85
C ASN A 143 -4.12 22.21 2.83
N VAL A 144 -3.14 21.31 3.00
CA VAL A 144 -3.35 19.86 3.06
C VAL A 144 -3.61 19.40 4.50
N GLY A 145 -2.92 20.03 5.46
CA GLY A 145 -3.10 19.79 6.88
C GLY A 145 -1.80 19.43 7.60
N CYS A 146 -1.93 18.87 8.79
CA CYS A 146 -0.82 18.59 9.70
C CYS A 146 -0.27 17.17 9.49
N TYR A 147 1.06 17.05 9.37
CA TYR A 147 1.75 15.78 9.17
C TYR A 147 2.83 15.56 10.23
N SER A 148 3.08 14.31 10.59
CA SER A 148 4.19 13.93 11.47
C SER A 148 5.52 14.23 10.79
N ASP A 149 6.45 14.91 11.46
CA ASP A 149 7.79 15.20 10.95
C ASP A 149 8.89 14.87 11.96
N SER A 150 10.07 14.48 11.49
CA SER A 150 11.20 14.11 12.34
C SER A 150 12.54 14.57 11.76
N PRO A 151 13.48 15.07 12.57
CA PRO A 151 14.83 15.40 12.13
C PRO A 151 15.60 14.22 11.50
N ASP A 152 15.31 12.99 11.94
CA ASP A 152 15.97 11.78 11.44
C ASP A 152 15.36 11.27 10.12
N ALA A 153 14.13 11.72 9.79
CA ALA A 153 13.40 11.33 8.60
C ALA A 153 12.39 12.43 8.24
N ARG A 154 12.85 13.43 7.49
CA ARG A 154 12.04 14.58 7.08
C ARG A 154 10.97 14.16 6.06
N THR A 155 9.77 14.71 6.26
CA THR A 155 8.57 14.52 5.44
C THR A 155 8.69 15.22 4.10
N LEU A 156 9.31 16.40 4.09
CA LEU A 156 9.70 17.16 2.90
C LEU A 156 11.20 17.43 3.03
N ARG A 157 12.00 17.01 2.05
CA ARG A 157 13.47 16.96 2.19
C ARG A 157 14.24 17.49 0.98
N THR A 158 13.56 17.81 -0.12
CA THR A 158 14.23 18.19 -1.36
C THR A 158 14.85 19.59 -1.31
N ALA A 159 14.13 20.60 -0.79
CA ALA A 159 14.68 21.95 -0.62
C ALA A 159 14.23 22.55 0.70
N ALA A 160 15.09 23.32 1.35
CA ALA A 160 14.74 23.96 2.61
C ALA A 160 15.41 25.32 2.78
N PHE A 161 14.77 26.19 3.56
CA PHE A 161 15.42 27.36 4.14
C PHE A 161 14.92 27.62 5.56
N THR A 162 15.68 28.43 6.31
CA THR A 162 15.33 28.81 7.67
C THR A 162 15.21 30.33 7.78
N ASP A 163 14.10 30.82 8.33
CA ASP A 163 13.96 32.21 8.79
C ASP A 163 13.39 32.24 10.21
N VAL A 164 14.29 32.43 11.17
CA VAL A 164 13.94 32.42 12.61
C VAL A 164 13.18 33.67 13.07
N THR A 165 13.03 34.69 12.22
CA THR A 165 12.47 36.00 12.58
C THR A 165 11.19 36.36 11.84
N ASN A 166 11.15 36.17 10.53
CA ASN A 166 10.08 36.69 9.67
C ASN A 166 9.31 35.57 8.96
N MET A 167 9.38 34.34 9.44
CA MET A 167 8.67 33.25 8.78
C MET A 167 7.16 33.47 8.78
N THR A 168 6.57 33.35 7.60
CA THR A 168 5.13 33.24 7.37
C THR A 168 4.86 32.11 6.39
N ILE A 169 3.61 31.66 6.31
CA ILE A 169 3.15 30.71 5.28
C ILE A 169 3.46 31.29 3.89
N GLU A 170 3.19 32.57 3.63
CA GLU A 170 3.46 33.17 2.31
C GLU A 170 4.94 33.15 1.96
N SER A 171 5.83 33.41 2.92
CA SER A 171 7.28 33.35 2.69
C SER A 171 7.75 31.92 2.34
N CYS A 172 7.09 30.90 2.90
CA CYS A 172 7.32 29.49 2.56
C CYS A 172 6.85 29.17 1.13
N LEU A 173 5.60 29.50 0.82
CA LEU A 173 5.03 29.22 -0.49
C LEU A 173 5.77 29.99 -1.60
N ALA A 174 6.20 31.22 -1.33
CA ALA A 174 7.00 32.03 -2.26
C ALA A 174 8.37 31.43 -2.56
N PHE A 175 8.97 30.69 -1.62
CA PHE A 175 10.23 29.99 -1.83
C PHE A 175 10.06 28.70 -2.66
N CYS A 176 9.00 27.92 -2.41
CA CYS A 176 8.77 26.66 -3.12
C CYS A 176 8.24 26.85 -4.55
N THR A 177 7.56 27.97 -4.83
CA THR A 177 6.89 28.23 -6.11
C THR A 177 7.83 28.30 -7.33
N PRO A 178 8.96 29.05 -7.32
CA PRO A 178 9.79 29.23 -8.51
C PRO A 178 10.46 27.94 -9.03
N ALA A 179 10.71 26.98 -8.13
CA ALA A 179 11.28 25.68 -8.46
C ALA A 179 10.21 24.65 -8.86
N GLY A 180 8.93 24.98 -8.74
CA GLY A 180 7.82 24.12 -9.15
C GLY A 180 7.61 22.91 -8.23
N TYR A 181 7.82 23.07 -6.92
CA TYR A 181 7.53 22.00 -5.96
C TYR A 181 6.02 21.80 -5.76
N ASN A 182 5.60 20.53 -5.69
CA ASN A 182 4.19 20.17 -5.46
C ASN A 182 3.75 20.44 -4.02
N PHE A 183 4.66 20.33 -3.06
CA PHE A 183 4.40 20.48 -1.64
C PHE A 183 5.36 21.49 -1.01
N ALA A 184 4.81 22.23 -0.05
CA ALA A 184 5.53 23.14 0.81
C ALA A 184 5.08 22.90 2.24
N GLY A 185 6.01 22.94 3.19
CA GLY A 185 5.76 22.72 4.59
C GLY A 185 6.40 23.81 5.41
N VAL A 186 5.71 24.23 6.47
CA VAL A 186 6.26 25.10 7.51
C VAL A 186 6.34 24.34 8.82
N GLU A 187 7.52 24.38 9.43
CA GLU A 187 7.80 23.71 10.69
C GLU A 187 8.39 24.68 11.72
N PHE A 188 7.85 24.60 12.92
CA PHE A 188 8.40 25.08 14.18
C PHE A 188 8.49 26.61 14.34
N SER A 189 8.07 27.14 15.49
CA SER A 189 8.38 28.54 15.84
C SER A 189 8.99 28.66 17.23
N ARG A 190 9.82 29.68 17.40
CA ARG A 190 10.60 29.86 18.62
C ARG A 190 9.72 30.35 19.77
N VAL A 191 9.66 29.58 20.85
CA VAL A 191 9.24 30.10 22.17
C VAL A 191 10.46 30.71 22.86
N LEU A 192 10.48 32.04 22.97
CA LEU A 192 11.38 32.76 23.87
C LEU A 192 10.75 32.79 25.27
N TYR A 193 11.17 31.89 26.17
CA TYR A 193 11.10 32.18 27.61
C TYR A 193 12.52 32.39 28.16
N ASN A 194 12.75 33.59 28.69
CA ASN A 194 13.85 33.84 29.63
C ASN A 194 13.62 32.95 30.86
N PHE A 195 14.39 31.87 31.01
CA PHE A 195 15.06 31.46 32.26
C PHE A 195 15.76 30.09 32.03
N ASN A 196 17.08 30.11 31.90
CA ASN A 196 18.04 29.01 32.09
C ASN A 196 17.54 27.56 31.84
N ALA A 197 17.45 27.15 30.57
CA ALA A 197 17.63 25.74 30.18
C ALA A 197 17.95 25.62 28.68
N ALA A 198 19.05 24.93 28.38
CA ALA A 198 19.54 24.36 27.11
C ALA A 198 19.03 24.88 25.76
N LEU A 199 19.98 25.34 24.94
CA LEU A 199 19.87 25.43 23.48
C LEU A 199 19.41 24.08 22.89
N PHE A 200 18.21 24.07 22.32
CA PHE A 200 17.94 23.26 21.12
C PHE A 200 17.80 24.25 19.96
N SER A 201 18.52 23.99 18.86
CA SER A 201 18.47 24.81 17.65
C SER A 201 17.10 24.64 16.99
N ALA A 202 16.14 25.47 17.41
CA ALA A 202 14.84 25.60 16.78
C ALA A 202 14.98 26.45 15.52
N ASN A 203 15.18 25.81 14.39
CA ASN A 203 15.14 26.47 13.10
C ASN A 203 13.67 26.46 12.66
N ASN A 204 13.10 27.64 12.40
CA ASN A 204 11.81 27.74 11.73
C ASN A 204 12.05 27.43 10.26
N ASN A 205 11.60 26.27 9.82
CA ASN A 205 11.99 25.68 8.56
C ASN A 205 10.85 25.75 7.55
N VAL A 206 11.23 26.16 6.35
CA VAL A 206 10.46 25.90 5.14
C VAL A 206 11.08 24.70 4.49
N ASP A 207 10.25 23.71 4.20
CA ASP A 207 10.65 22.50 3.48
C ASP A 207 9.77 22.36 2.24
N CYS A 208 10.36 22.08 1.08
CA CYS A 208 9.67 21.88 -0.18
C CYS A 208 10.00 20.49 -0.73
N ASP A 209 9.01 19.89 -1.38
CA ASP A 209 9.21 18.61 -2.06
C ASP A 209 8.19 18.40 -3.18
N ASN A 210 8.44 17.39 -4.01
CA ASN A 210 7.47 16.93 -5.00
C ASN A 210 6.54 15.83 -4.47
N ASP A 211 6.90 15.21 -3.35
CA ASP A 211 6.17 14.13 -2.68
C ASP A 211 6.15 14.31 -1.16
N ILE A 212 5.16 13.71 -0.51
CA ILE A 212 5.14 13.57 0.96
C ILE A 212 5.83 12.24 1.29
N GLU A 213 7.01 12.33 1.88
CA GLU A 213 7.92 11.21 2.04
C GLU A 213 7.61 10.38 3.28
N ALA A 214 7.74 9.05 3.17
CA ALA A 214 7.63 8.17 4.33
C ALA A 214 8.76 8.46 5.35
N PRO A 215 8.48 8.43 6.68
CA PRO A 215 7.27 7.94 7.34
C PRO A 215 6.17 9.00 7.57
N GLY A 216 6.26 10.16 6.92
CA GLY A 216 5.30 11.25 7.09
C GLY A 216 3.85 10.81 6.86
N SER A 217 2.98 11.12 7.81
CA SER A 217 1.57 10.74 7.76
C SER A 217 0.70 11.83 8.37
N ALA A 218 -0.55 11.93 7.91
CA ALA A 218 -1.50 12.91 8.43
C ALA A 218 -1.76 12.65 9.92
N ILE A 219 -1.65 13.70 10.73
CA ILE A 219 -1.91 13.68 12.17
C ILE A 219 -2.96 14.73 12.54
N ASN A 220 -3.40 14.74 13.80
CA ASN A 220 -4.40 15.69 14.24
C ASN A 220 -3.91 17.14 14.06
N SER A 221 -4.75 18.01 13.49
CA SER A 221 -4.42 19.42 13.25
C SER A 221 -4.00 20.17 14.51
N THR A 222 -4.43 19.72 15.69
CA THR A 222 -4.00 20.29 16.98
C THR A 222 -2.51 20.14 17.25
N ASN A 223 -1.81 19.25 16.53
CA ASN A 223 -0.36 19.10 16.62
C ASN A 223 0.39 20.22 15.88
N CYS A 224 -0.25 20.88 14.91
CA CYS A 224 0.30 22.03 14.19
C CYS A 224 -0.21 23.34 14.81
N ASN A 225 0.18 23.59 16.05
CA ASN A 225 -0.35 24.69 16.89
C ASN A 225 0.67 25.80 17.19
N MET A 226 1.86 25.77 16.57
CA MET A 226 2.90 26.77 16.82
C MET A 226 2.72 28.00 15.92
N PRO A 227 2.53 29.22 16.46
CA PRO A 227 2.32 30.41 15.65
C PRO A 227 3.57 30.77 14.83
N CYS A 228 3.44 31.19 13.57
CA CYS A 228 4.59 31.60 12.77
C CYS A 228 5.33 32.83 13.35
N ALA A 229 6.65 32.89 13.18
CA ALA A 229 7.48 33.94 13.79
C ALA A 229 7.25 35.34 13.19
N GLY A 230 7.01 35.41 11.87
CA GLY A 230 6.71 36.63 11.12
C GLY A 230 5.24 36.99 11.08
N ASN A 231 4.34 36.04 11.39
CA ASN A 231 2.91 36.28 11.51
C ASN A 231 2.27 35.36 12.55
N SER A 232 1.99 35.91 13.74
CA SER A 232 1.38 35.13 14.84
C SER A 232 -0.08 34.76 14.63
N ALA A 233 -0.70 35.18 13.52
CA ALA A 233 -2.04 34.75 13.11
C ALA A 233 -2.01 33.42 12.32
N GLU A 234 -0.83 32.97 11.89
CA GLU A 234 -0.63 31.74 11.12
C GLU A 234 0.04 30.64 11.96
N PHE A 235 -0.07 29.38 11.55
CA PHE A 235 0.57 28.25 12.22
C PHE A 235 1.65 27.58 11.37
N CYS A 236 2.85 27.52 11.93
CA CYS A 236 4.05 26.92 11.38
C CYS A 236 4.34 25.60 12.11
N GLY A 237 3.55 24.57 11.84
CA GLY A 237 3.76 23.22 12.40
C GLY A 237 3.66 23.12 13.92
N GLY A 238 4.39 22.18 14.50
CA GLY A 238 4.50 21.95 15.95
C GLY A 238 5.56 20.91 16.32
N SER A 239 5.57 20.45 17.57
CA SER A 239 6.61 19.51 18.03
C SER A 239 6.50 18.17 17.29
N GLY A 240 7.43 17.90 16.37
CA GLY A 240 7.41 16.71 15.52
C GLY A 240 6.27 16.73 14.50
N ALA A 241 5.86 17.93 14.08
CA ALA A 241 4.73 18.15 13.20
C ALA A 241 5.00 19.28 12.20
N ILE A 242 4.68 19.06 10.94
CA ILE A 242 4.80 20.04 9.85
C ILE A 242 3.41 20.34 9.28
N ASN A 243 3.13 21.61 9.00
CA ASN A 243 1.90 22.01 8.33
C ASN A 243 2.15 22.06 6.81
N ILE A 244 1.46 21.24 6.03
CA ILE A 244 1.71 21.02 4.60
C ILE A 244 0.68 21.74 3.73
N PHE A 245 1.18 22.29 2.63
CA PHE A 245 0.45 22.97 1.57
C PHE A 245 0.74 22.30 0.23
N LYS A 246 -0.25 22.26 -0.65
CA LYS A 246 -0.16 21.68 -1.99
C LYS A 246 -0.31 22.75 -3.06
N ASN A 247 0.59 22.73 -4.03
CA ASN A 247 0.52 23.59 -5.20
C ASN A 247 -0.52 23.06 -6.18
N ILE A 248 -1.71 23.65 -6.19
CA ILE A 248 -2.81 23.29 -7.10
C ILE A 248 -2.70 23.98 -8.46
N ALA A 249 -1.72 24.87 -8.65
CA ALA A 249 -1.40 25.42 -9.96
C ALA A 249 -0.57 24.45 -10.82
N LEU A 250 0.05 23.44 -10.20
CA LEU A 250 0.75 22.36 -10.90
C LEU A 250 -0.18 21.17 -11.16
N PRO A 251 0.02 20.43 -12.26
CA PRO A 251 -0.62 19.13 -12.42
C PRO A 251 -0.20 18.21 -11.26
N PRO A 252 -1.06 17.27 -10.83
CA PRO A 252 -0.67 16.28 -9.83
C PRO A 252 0.62 15.56 -10.25
N PRO A 253 1.49 15.18 -9.28
CA PRO A 253 2.64 14.34 -9.60
C PRO A 253 2.17 13.04 -10.27
N PRO A 254 2.97 12.49 -11.18
CA PRO A 254 2.69 11.19 -11.75
C PRO A 254 2.59 10.15 -10.63
N SER A 255 1.62 9.25 -10.73
CA SER A 255 1.42 8.23 -9.69
C SER A 255 1.12 6.86 -10.30
N ILE A 256 1.37 5.81 -9.54
CA ILE A 256 0.99 4.45 -9.95
C ILE A 256 -0.53 4.31 -9.82
N LYS A 257 -1.22 3.98 -10.91
CA LYS A 257 -2.65 3.70 -10.90
C LYS A 257 -2.91 2.46 -10.03
N GLN A 258 -3.67 2.61 -8.95
CA GLN A 258 -3.96 1.48 -8.07
C GLN A 258 -5.01 0.51 -8.66
N THR A 259 -5.91 1.02 -9.52
CA THR A 259 -6.99 0.25 -10.11
C THR A 259 -7.28 0.74 -11.52
N VAL A 260 -7.40 -0.22 -12.45
CA VAL A 260 -7.67 0.02 -13.88
C VAL A 260 -8.72 -0.98 -14.36
N GLY A 261 -9.98 -0.53 -14.44
CA GLY A 261 -11.08 -1.46 -14.75
C GLY A 261 -11.15 -2.60 -13.72
N THR A 262 -10.90 -3.84 -14.16
CA THR A 262 -10.88 -5.05 -13.30
C THR A 262 -9.48 -5.40 -12.81
N PHE A 263 -8.45 -4.70 -13.28
CA PHE A 263 -7.07 -4.90 -12.89
C PHE A 263 -6.73 -4.10 -11.63
N GLU A 264 -6.09 -4.76 -10.69
CA GLU A 264 -5.54 -4.15 -9.48
C GLU A 264 -4.02 -4.18 -9.52
N TYR A 265 -3.39 -3.08 -9.12
CA TYR A 265 -1.95 -3.03 -8.90
C TYR A 265 -1.55 -4.00 -7.78
N LYS A 266 -0.49 -4.79 -8.01
CA LYS A 266 0.01 -5.80 -7.07
C LYS A 266 1.38 -5.47 -6.50
N GLY A 267 2.05 -4.45 -7.04
CA GLY A 267 3.33 -3.99 -6.54
C GLY A 267 4.34 -3.74 -7.65
N CYS A 268 5.46 -3.16 -7.22
CA CYS A 268 6.64 -2.99 -8.03
C CYS A 268 7.51 -4.24 -7.86
N PHE A 269 7.98 -4.81 -8.95
CA PHE A 269 8.77 -6.03 -8.91
C PHE A 269 10.06 -5.89 -9.71
N GLU A 270 11.09 -6.64 -9.35
CA GLU A 270 12.29 -6.73 -10.17
C GLU A 270 12.00 -7.49 -11.47
N ASP A 271 12.60 -7.04 -12.56
CA ASP A 271 12.59 -7.74 -13.84
C ASP A 271 14.01 -8.04 -14.34
N GLY A 272 14.13 -9.11 -15.12
CA GLY A 272 15.40 -9.59 -15.64
C GLY A 272 15.94 -8.72 -16.77
N VAL A 273 17.25 -8.39 -16.73
CA VAL A 273 17.96 -7.66 -17.79
C VAL A 273 19.18 -8.44 -18.28
N ASP A 274 19.76 -8.03 -19.41
CA ASP A 274 21.04 -8.55 -19.93
C ASP A 274 21.11 -10.08 -20.07
N GLY A 275 20.01 -10.70 -20.51
CA GLY A 275 19.92 -12.16 -20.70
C GLY A 275 19.42 -12.92 -19.48
N ALA A 276 19.25 -12.26 -18.33
CA ALA A 276 18.47 -12.83 -17.24
C ALA A 276 17.01 -13.04 -17.66
N PRO A 277 16.36 -14.12 -17.20
CA PRO A 277 14.98 -14.40 -17.60
C PRO A 277 14.01 -13.35 -17.05
N ARG A 278 13.12 -12.88 -17.93
CA ARG A 278 12.07 -11.90 -17.64
C ARG A 278 10.97 -12.50 -16.74
N SER A 279 10.39 -11.68 -15.88
CA SER A 279 9.39 -12.07 -14.90
C SER A 279 8.01 -12.31 -15.54
N LEU A 280 7.63 -11.47 -16.51
CA LEU A 280 6.55 -11.72 -17.47
C LEU A 280 7.16 -11.84 -18.86
N GLN A 281 6.74 -12.81 -19.67
CA GLN A 281 7.52 -13.12 -20.87
C GLN A 281 6.89 -12.62 -22.17
N HIS A 282 5.59 -12.34 -22.22
CA HIS A 282 4.90 -11.98 -23.46
C HIS A 282 4.83 -10.46 -23.64
N GLU A 283 5.80 -9.89 -24.34
CA GLU A 283 5.76 -8.47 -24.72
C GLU A 283 4.66 -8.21 -25.74
N ILE A 284 3.83 -7.19 -25.49
CA ILE A 284 2.86 -6.66 -26.46
C ILE A 284 3.24 -5.21 -26.78
N THR A 285 3.50 -4.94 -28.07
CA THR A 285 3.72 -3.58 -28.54
C THR A 285 2.40 -2.81 -28.60
N ILE A 286 2.30 -1.72 -27.85
CA ILE A 286 1.12 -0.84 -27.84
C ILE A 286 1.31 0.32 -28.82
N ALA A 287 0.50 0.35 -29.87
CA ALA A 287 0.48 1.46 -30.81
C ALA A 287 -0.06 2.73 -30.12
N GLY A 288 0.77 3.77 -30.05
CA GLY A 288 0.42 5.04 -29.39
C GLY A 288 1.00 5.21 -27.99
N GLY A 289 1.71 4.21 -27.46
CA GLY A 289 2.39 4.24 -26.16
C GLY A 289 1.63 3.49 -25.06
N ALA A 290 2.35 3.16 -24.00
CA ALA A 290 1.87 2.44 -22.83
C ALA A 290 1.32 3.39 -21.76
N THR A 291 0.18 3.01 -21.20
CA THR A 291 -0.43 3.49 -19.95
C THR A 291 -0.91 2.26 -19.20
N ALA A 292 -1.26 2.39 -17.92
CA ALA A 292 -1.81 1.25 -17.19
C ALA A 292 -3.08 0.71 -17.89
N GLU A 293 -3.93 1.60 -18.41
CA GLU A 293 -5.14 1.31 -19.19
C GLU A 293 -4.83 0.58 -20.50
N THR A 294 -3.91 1.07 -21.32
CA THR A 294 -3.64 0.46 -22.64
C THR A 294 -2.95 -0.88 -22.51
N CYS A 295 -2.06 -1.05 -21.53
CA CYS A 295 -1.37 -2.32 -21.32
C CYS A 295 -2.31 -3.39 -20.74
N THR A 296 -3.06 -3.08 -19.69
CA THR A 296 -4.01 -4.05 -19.09
C THR A 296 -5.08 -4.48 -20.09
N ALA A 297 -5.62 -3.55 -20.90
CA ALA A 297 -6.57 -3.88 -21.96
C ALA A 297 -5.96 -4.80 -23.03
N ALA A 298 -4.70 -4.59 -23.43
CA ALA A 298 -4.03 -5.43 -24.40
C ALA A 298 -3.74 -6.83 -23.86
N CYS A 299 -3.27 -6.96 -22.63
CA CYS A 299 -3.07 -8.25 -21.98
C CYS A 299 -4.39 -9.02 -21.83
N GLN A 300 -5.45 -8.35 -21.40
CA GLN A 300 -6.78 -8.97 -21.30
C GLN A 300 -7.29 -9.45 -22.67
N ALA A 301 -7.12 -8.65 -23.73
CA ALA A 301 -7.49 -9.03 -25.09
C ALA A 301 -6.68 -10.22 -25.62
N ALA A 302 -5.43 -10.37 -25.17
CA ALA A 302 -4.58 -11.52 -25.47
C ALA A 302 -4.86 -12.75 -24.58
N GLY A 303 -5.80 -12.65 -23.62
CA GLY A 303 -6.19 -13.73 -22.71
C GLY A 303 -5.27 -13.88 -21.50
N PHE A 304 -4.47 -12.85 -21.19
CA PHE A 304 -3.55 -12.85 -20.06
C PHE A 304 -4.14 -12.09 -18.86
N PRO A 305 -4.18 -12.72 -17.67
CA PRO A 305 -4.64 -12.09 -16.43
C PRO A 305 -3.61 -11.18 -15.77
N LEU A 306 -2.33 -11.26 -16.16
CA LEU A 306 -1.28 -10.39 -15.66
C LEU A 306 -0.83 -9.40 -16.73
N ALA A 307 -0.63 -8.17 -16.31
CA ALA A 307 -0.03 -7.11 -17.09
C ALA A 307 1.11 -6.47 -16.29
N GLY A 308 2.20 -6.12 -16.94
CA GLY A 308 3.36 -5.48 -16.34
C GLY A 308 3.83 -4.34 -17.21
N LEU A 309 4.00 -3.16 -16.61
CA LEU A 309 4.56 -2.00 -17.29
C LEU A 309 6.01 -1.81 -16.90
N GLU A 310 6.88 -1.64 -17.91
CA GLU A 310 8.31 -1.42 -17.71
C GLU A 310 8.81 -0.22 -18.53
N PHE A 311 9.81 0.48 -17.98
CA PHE A 311 10.59 1.50 -18.69
C PHE A 311 9.75 2.61 -19.34
N GLY A 312 8.57 2.90 -18.79
CA GLY A 312 7.66 3.95 -19.26
C GLY A 312 6.91 3.65 -20.56
N LYS A 313 7.21 2.55 -21.26
CA LYS A 313 6.71 2.31 -22.63
C LYS A 313 6.43 0.84 -22.97
N GLU A 314 6.95 -0.08 -22.18
CA GLU A 314 6.88 -1.51 -22.47
C GLU A 314 5.68 -2.11 -21.74
N CYS A 315 5.03 -3.06 -22.41
CA CYS A 315 3.90 -3.79 -21.87
C CYS A 315 4.16 -5.28 -21.97
N TRP A 316 4.12 -5.95 -20.83
CA TRP A 316 4.39 -7.37 -20.69
C TRP A 316 3.16 -8.07 -20.13
N CYS A 317 2.83 -9.24 -20.67
CA CYS A 317 1.65 -10.00 -20.31
C CYS A 317 2.05 -11.44 -19.97
N ASP A 318 1.31 -12.08 -19.07
CA ASP A 318 1.44 -13.52 -18.88
C ASP A 318 0.25 -14.11 -18.10
N SER A 319 0.20 -15.44 -18.00
CA SER A 319 -0.74 -16.16 -17.12
C SER A 319 -0.15 -16.49 -15.77
N TYR A 320 1.16 -16.33 -15.60
CA TYR A 320 1.85 -16.53 -14.34
C TYR A 320 3.09 -15.66 -14.24
N PHE A 321 3.54 -15.42 -13.01
CA PHE A 321 4.67 -14.58 -12.72
C PHE A 321 5.84 -15.38 -12.18
N LEU A 322 6.92 -15.46 -12.94
CA LEU A 322 8.01 -16.41 -12.68
C LEU A 322 8.86 -16.05 -11.48
N PHE A 323 9.19 -14.77 -11.35
CA PHE A 323 10.15 -14.26 -10.37
C PHE A 323 9.53 -13.08 -9.60
N PRO A 324 8.63 -13.32 -8.64
CA PRO A 324 8.00 -12.27 -7.86
C PRO A 324 8.92 -11.70 -6.78
N THR A 325 9.98 -11.00 -7.17
CA THR A 325 10.82 -10.25 -6.22
C THR A 325 10.26 -8.84 -6.06
N VAL A 326 9.67 -8.55 -4.90
CA VAL A 326 9.05 -7.24 -4.63
C VAL A 326 10.11 -6.17 -4.40
N SER A 327 9.91 -4.99 -4.99
CA SER A 327 10.66 -3.76 -4.75
C SER A 327 9.74 -2.68 -4.16
N PRO A 328 10.30 -1.64 -3.52
CA PRO A 328 9.52 -0.46 -3.13
C PRO A 328 8.85 0.20 -4.34
N ASP A 329 7.61 0.67 -4.18
CA ASP A 329 6.87 1.36 -5.26
C ASP A 329 7.60 2.59 -5.81
N SER A 330 8.41 3.25 -4.98
CA SER A 330 9.27 4.38 -5.39
C SER A 330 10.30 4.01 -6.47
N GLU A 331 10.60 2.73 -6.67
CA GLU A 331 11.51 2.26 -7.73
C GLU A 331 10.80 2.07 -9.08
N CYS A 332 9.46 1.99 -9.10
CA CYS A 332 8.65 2.01 -10.32
C CYS A 332 8.28 3.45 -10.71
N SER A 333 9.30 4.27 -10.99
CA SER A 333 9.20 5.74 -11.11
C SER A 333 9.31 6.31 -12.52
N SER A 334 9.30 5.48 -13.56
CA SER A 334 9.28 5.96 -14.96
C SER A 334 7.89 6.42 -15.36
N ILE A 335 7.82 7.61 -15.94
CA ILE A 335 6.59 8.19 -16.47
C ILE A 335 6.14 7.39 -17.70
N CYS A 336 4.84 7.12 -17.80
CA CYS A 336 4.24 6.50 -18.97
C CYS A 336 4.37 7.39 -20.21
N ASP A 337 4.77 6.84 -21.36
CA ASP A 337 5.05 7.61 -22.58
C ASP A 337 3.79 8.18 -23.26
N ALA A 338 2.62 7.59 -22.98
CA ALA A 338 1.32 8.02 -23.49
C ALA A 338 0.48 8.84 -22.49
N ASP A 339 0.78 8.80 -21.18
CA ASP A 339 0.14 9.62 -20.16
C ASP A 339 1.13 10.04 -19.07
N ASN A 340 1.56 11.30 -19.12
CA ASN A 340 2.55 11.81 -18.18
C ASN A 340 2.04 11.98 -16.73
N SER A 341 0.78 11.66 -16.43
CA SER A 341 0.24 11.64 -15.07
C SER A 341 0.36 10.28 -14.37
N GLU A 342 0.97 9.30 -15.04
CA GLU A 342 1.07 7.92 -14.58
C GLU A 342 2.52 7.42 -14.51
N LEU A 343 2.75 6.46 -13.61
CA LEU A 343 4.01 5.73 -13.49
C LEU A 343 3.88 4.30 -14.04
N CYS A 344 4.81 3.93 -14.91
CA CYS A 344 4.85 2.71 -15.74
C CYS A 344 6.16 1.93 -15.54
N GLY A 345 6.41 1.51 -14.29
CA GLY A 345 7.61 0.73 -13.95
C GLY A 345 8.88 1.58 -13.93
N ALA A 346 10.03 0.97 -14.19
CA ALA A 346 11.30 1.63 -14.51
C ALA A 346 12.23 0.63 -15.21
N GLY A 347 13.50 0.97 -15.43
CA GLY A 347 14.46 -0.04 -15.88
C GLY A 347 14.54 -1.16 -14.85
N ASN A 348 14.45 -2.42 -15.29
CA ASN A 348 14.47 -3.61 -14.44
C ASN A 348 13.46 -3.59 -13.27
N ARG A 349 12.36 -2.84 -13.44
CA ARG A 349 11.30 -2.61 -12.46
C ARG A 349 9.94 -2.68 -13.15
N LEU A 350 9.17 -3.71 -12.84
CA LEU A 350 7.88 -3.99 -13.45
C LEU A 350 6.75 -3.57 -12.50
N ALA A 351 5.91 -2.63 -12.95
CA ALA A 351 4.67 -2.30 -12.25
C ALA A 351 3.59 -3.32 -12.66
N VAL A 352 3.26 -4.26 -11.76
CA VAL A 352 2.42 -5.41 -12.09
C VAL A 352 0.97 -5.19 -11.67
N TYR A 353 0.07 -5.55 -12.57
CA TYR A 353 -1.37 -5.51 -12.42
C TYR A 353 -1.96 -6.89 -12.67
N GLN A 354 -3.02 -7.21 -11.94
CA GLN A 354 -3.70 -8.50 -12.02
C GLN A 354 -5.19 -8.31 -12.22
N ASP A 355 -5.77 -8.98 -13.21
CA ASP A 355 -7.21 -9.05 -13.43
C ASP A 355 -7.88 -9.83 -12.28
N THR A 356 -8.75 -9.16 -11.55
CA THR A 356 -9.50 -9.76 -10.43
C THR A 356 -10.67 -10.64 -10.89
N ASN A 357 -11.11 -10.49 -12.15
CA ASN A 357 -12.20 -11.29 -12.72
C ASN A 357 -11.73 -12.52 -13.48
N ALA A 358 -10.42 -12.67 -13.70
CA ALA A 358 -9.89 -13.85 -14.34
C ALA A 358 -10.13 -15.08 -13.45
N VAL A 359 -10.90 -16.04 -13.96
CA VAL A 359 -11.15 -17.32 -13.30
C VAL A 359 -10.14 -18.32 -13.86
N LEU A 360 -9.16 -18.71 -13.05
CA LEU A 360 -8.23 -19.78 -13.42
C LEU A 360 -8.67 -21.07 -12.73
N ASP A 361 -9.07 -22.04 -13.56
CA ASP A 361 -9.51 -23.35 -13.11
C ASP A 361 -8.31 -24.22 -12.76
N SER A 362 -8.10 -24.50 -11.47
CA SER A 362 -7.07 -25.44 -10.98
C SER A 362 -7.31 -26.88 -11.43
N GLN A 363 -8.44 -27.17 -12.07
CA GLN A 363 -8.72 -28.46 -12.69
C GLN A 363 -8.25 -28.53 -14.14
N GLN A 364 -8.06 -27.40 -14.82
CA GLN A 364 -7.67 -27.36 -16.23
C GLN A 364 -6.17 -27.20 -16.43
N CYS A 365 -5.70 -27.79 -17.54
CA CYS A 365 -4.33 -27.62 -17.99
C CYS A 365 -4.14 -26.26 -18.63
N LEU A 366 -3.00 -25.65 -18.28
CA LEU A 366 -2.49 -24.52 -19.03
C LEU A 366 -2.17 -24.99 -20.46
N ASN A 367 -2.64 -24.23 -21.44
CA ASN A 367 -2.37 -24.53 -22.85
C ASN A 367 -0.99 -24.02 -23.28
N GLY A 368 -0.56 -24.38 -24.49
CA GLY A 368 0.75 -23.98 -25.01
C GLY A 368 0.95 -22.46 -25.14
N THR A 369 -0.12 -21.68 -25.32
CA THR A 369 -0.02 -20.21 -25.31
C THR A 369 0.28 -19.69 -23.91
N GLN A 370 -0.32 -20.29 -22.89
CA GLN A 370 -0.12 -19.92 -21.48
C GLN A 370 1.22 -20.40 -20.93
N LEU A 371 1.76 -21.53 -21.42
CA LEU A 371 3.07 -22.05 -21.03
C LEU A 371 4.21 -21.59 -21.94
N ARG A 372 3.88 -20.83 -22.99
CA ARG A 372 4.72 -20.53 -24.15
C ARG A 372 5.22 -21.80 -24.84
N ASN A 373 4.67 -22.08 -26.02
CA ASN A 373 4.96 -23.26 -26.85
C ASN A 373 6.44 -23.71 -26.77
N ASN A 374 6.68 -24.95 -26.35
CA ASN A 374 7.99 -25.61 -26.27
C ASN A 374 8.98 -25.03 -25.24
N VAL A 375 8.51 -24.37 -24.17
CA VAL A 375 9.41 -23.96 -23.10
C VAL A 375 9.77 -25.16 -22.24
N LEU A 376 11.04 -25.53 -22.35
CA LEU A 376 11.78 -26.37 -21.44
C LEU A 376 11.70 -25.81 -20.01
N PHE A 377 11.66 -26.67 -19.00
CA PHE A 377 11.60 -26.24 -17.60
C PHE A 377 12.47 -27.12 -16.71
N ASN A 378 12.91 -26.55 -15.60
CA ASN A 378 13.36 -27.28 -14.43
C ASN A 378 12.16 -27.62 -13.55
N LEU A 379 12.30 -28.68 -12.75
CA LEU A 379 11.32 -29.07 -11.75
C LEU A 379 11.84 -28.74 -10.36
N HIS A 380 11.05 -28.01 -9.58
CA HIS A 380 11.41 -27.58 -8.22
C HIS A 380 10.35 -27.97 -7.20
N THR A 381 10.76 -28.55 -6.07
CA THR A 381 9.83 -28.86 -4.98
C THR A 381 9.51 -27.61 -4.16
N ILE A 382 8.27 -27.48 -3.69
CA ILE A 382 7.89 -26.50 -2.67
C ILE A 382 7.01 -27.18 -1.62
N ALA A 383 7.16 -26.79 -0.35
CA ALA A 383 6.34 -27.34 0.73
C ALA A 383 4.86 -26.99 0.52
N ALA A 384 3.97 -27.98 0.67
CA ALA A 384 2.55 -27.76 0.43
C ALA A 384 1.85 -26.95 1.55
N ASP A 385 2.53 -26.74 2.68
CA ASP A 385 2.04 -25.96 3.82
C ASP A 385 2.42 -24.46 3.73
N GLY A 386 3.06 -24.03 2.63
CA GLY A 386 3.47 -22.65 2.42
C GLY A 386 4.65 -22.21 3.29
N THR A 387 5.31 -23.13 4.01
CA THR A 387 6.58 -22.81 4.67
C THR A 387 7.68 -22.65 3.62
N ASN A 388 8.59 -21.70 3.83
CA ASN A 388 9.83 -21.56 3.04
C ASN A 388 10.76 -22.76 3.32
N GLY A 389 10.37 -23.93 2.82
CA GLY A 389 11.00 -25.21 3.06
C GLY A 389 11.40 -25.86 1.76
N ILE A 390 12.71 -25.99 1.57
CA ILE A 390 13.43 -26.86 0.64
C ILE A 390 12.90 -26.92 -0.81
N SER A 391 13.38 -25.96 -1.61
CA SER A 391 13.40 -26.07 -3.07
C SER A 391 14.64 -26.83 -3.52
N PHE A 392 14.42 -28.03 -4.05
CA PHE A 392 15.46 -28.81 -4.73
C PHE A 392 15.13 -28.94 -6.22
N ILE A 393 16.17 -28.88 -7.06
CA ILE A 393 16.05 -29.26 -8.47
C ILE A 393 15.87 -30.78 -8.53
N LEU A 394 14.86 -31.23 -9.27
CA LEU A 394 14.63 -32.65 -9.53
C LEU A 394 15.30 -33.06 -10.84
N GLY A 395 15.94 -34.23 -10.83
CA GLY A 395 16.51 -34.86 -12.03
C GLY A 395 15.95 -36.25 -12.26
N ALA A 396 16.13 -36.76 -13.48
CA ALA A 396 15.78 -38.13 -13.85
C ALA A 396 17.05 -38.98 -13.88
N PHE A 397 17.28 -39.76 -12.83
CA PHE A 397 18.57 -40.44 -12.63
C PHE A 397 18.50 -41.93 -12.89
N GLU A 398 19.52 -42.45 -13.56
CA GLU A 398 19.67 -43.86 -13.90
C GLU A 398 19.97 -44.71 -12.65
N THR A 399 19.30 -45.85 -12.51
CA THR A 399 19.75 -46.88 -11.55
C THR A 399 20.85 -47.72 -12.17
N THR A 400 21.81 -48.23 -11.38
CA THR A 400 22.98 -48.97 -11.86
C THR A 400 22.65 -49.94 -13.00
N ALA A 401 22.98 -49.53 -14.23
CA ALA A 401 22.65 -50.22 -15.46
C ALA A 401 23.26 -51.64 -15.49
N VAL A 402 22.47 -52.60 -15.96
CA VAL A 402 23.03 -53.85 -16.50
C VAL A 402 22.97 -53.69 -18.01
N ILE A 403 24.12 -53.42 -18.65
CA ILE A 403 24.23 -53.27 -20.10
C ILE A 403 23.53 -54.45 -20.79
N GLY A 404 22.41 -54.17 -21.48
CA GLY A 404 21.59 -55.15 -22.20
C GLY A 404 20.33 -55.64 -21.48
N ASP A 405 19.94 -55.08 -20.33
CA ASP A 405 18.64 -55.33 -19.70
C ASP A 405 17.58 -54.35 -20.23
N PRO A 406 16.42 -54.82 -20.75
CA PRO A 406 15.33 -53.94 -21.23
C PRO A 406 14.60 -53.15 -20.11
N ARG A 407 15.25 -52.93 -18.96
CA ARG A 407 14.71 -52.37 -17.72
C ARG A 407 15.57 -51.22 -17.19
N ASP A 408 16.24 -50.46 -18.06
CA ASP A 408 16.92 -49.24 -17.64
C ASP A 408 15.86 -48.21 -17.22
N PHE A 409 15.64 -48.13 -15.90
CA PHE A 409 14.68 -47.24 -15.26
C PHE A 409 15.39 -46.01 -14.71
N PHE A 410 14.76 -44.86 -14.91
CA PHE A 410 15.14 -43.60 -14.28
C PHE A 410 14.08 -43.19 -13.27
N PHE A 411 14.50 -42.52 -12.20
CA PHE A 411 13.59 -42.01 -11.17
C PHE A 411 13.67 -40.51 -11.04
N LEU A 412 12.53 -39.87 -10.73
CA LEU A 412 12.52 -38.49 -10.28
C LEU A 412 12.99 -38.41 -8.82
N GLU A 413 14.23 -37.96 -8.63
CA GLU A 413 14.86 -37.88 -7.31
C GLU A 413 15.60 -36.57 -7.08
N ILE A 414 15.97 -36.33 -5.82
CA ILE A 414 16.83 -35.23 -5.41
C ILE A 414 18.25 -35.79 -5.24
N ASP A 415 19.19 -35.30 -6.06
CA ASP A 415 20.62 -35.56 -5.87
C ASP A 415 21.30 -34.38 -5.15
N PRO A 416 21.72 -34.54 -3.87
CA PRO A 416 22.41 -33.51 -3.12
C PRO A 416 23.78 -33.13 -3.67
N SER A 417 24.37 -33.94 -4.55
CA SER A 417 25.64 -33.66 -5.21
C SER A 417 25.48 -32.84 -6.50
N LEU A 418 24.26 -32.82 -7.05
CA LEU A 418 23.90 -32.16 -8.31
C LEU A 418 22.78 -31.14 -8.14
N VAL A 419 22.56 -30.62 -6.93
CA VAL A 419 21.55 -29.58 -6.61
C VAL A 419 21.65 -28.30 -7.47
N ASN A 420 22.76 -28.11 -8.20
CA ASN A 420 22.97 -27.00 -9.13
C ASN A 420 23.06 -27.43 -10.60
N ALA A 421 22.88 -28.71 -10.92
CA ALA A 421 22.87 -29.21 -12.30
C ALA A 421 21.48 -28.97 -12.92
N ALA A 422 21.46 -28.36 -14.10
CA ALA A 422 20.20 -28.07 -14.80
C ALA A 422 19.64 -29.36 -15.44
N HIS A 423 18.69 -29.99 -14.75
CA HIS A 423 17.84 -31.03 -15.34
C HIS A 423 16.64 -30.38 -15.99
N ILE A 424 16.55 -30.57 -17.30
CA ILE A 424 15.59 -29.90 -18.15
C ILE A 424 14.54 -30.90 -18.61
N PHE A 425 13.28 -30.46 -18.61
CA PHE A 425 12.11 -31.25 -18.94
C PHE A 425 11.20 -30.49 -19.92
N ASP A 426 10.36 -31.23 -20.65
CA ASP A 426 9.29 -30.76 -21.52
C ASP A 426 7.95 -31.44 -21.15
N ILE A 427 6.80 -30.80 -21.40
CA ILE A 427 5.48 -31.44 -21.36
C ILE A 427 4.85 -31.31 -22.75
N SER A 428 4.92 -32.39 -23.51
CA SER A 428 4.36 -32.43 -24.87
C SER A 428 3.28 -33.50 -24.97
N GLY A 429 2.08 -33.13 -25.42
CA GLY A 429 0.95 -34.06 -25.55
C GLY A 429 0.50 -34.71 -24.23
N GLY A 430 0.81 -34.09 -23.09
CA GLY A 430 0.55 -34.64 -21.76
C GLY A 430 1.62 -35.61 -21.24
N VAL A 431 2.75 -35.72 -21.93
CA VAL A 431 3.88 -36.58 -21.56
C VAL A 431 5.01 -35.71 -21.01
N LEU A 432 5.54 -36.05 -19.83
CA LEU A 432 6.68 -35.37 -19.21
C LEU A 432 8.00 -35.97 -19.71
N ILE A 433 8.83 -35.19 -20.39
CA ILE A 433 10.00 -35.68 -21.12
C ILE A 433 11.29 -35.03 -20.55
N PRO A 434 12.22 -35.77 -19.93
CA PRO A 434 13.55 -35.25 -19.62
C PRO A 434 14.37 -35.05 -20.91
N THR A 435 15.01 -33.89 -21.07
CA THR A 435 15.70 -33.51 -22.32
C THR A 435 17.23 -33.60 -22.24
N ASN A 436 17.80 -33.70 -21.03
CA ASN A 436 19.24 -33.70 -20.79
C ASN A 436 19.67 -34.98 -20.06
N GLU A 437 19.76 -36.11 -20.76
CA GLU A 437 20.50 -37.27 -20.26
C GLU A 437 21.28 -37.87 -21.43
N GLY A 438 22.59 -38.03 -21.28
CA GLY A 438 23.51 -38.56 -22.28
C GLY A 438 23.40 -40.07 -22.48
N THR A 439 22.18 -40.61 -22.51
CA THR A 439 21.89 -42.06 -22.56
C THR A 439 21.12 -42.42 -23.84
N ASP A 440 21.05 -43.72 -24.13
CA ASP A 440 20.51 -44.31 -25.35
C ASP A 440 18.99 -44.06 -25.50
N GLY A 441 18.61 -42.88 -26.02
CA GLY A 441 17.21 -42.52 -26.34
C GLY A 441 16.59 -41.49 -25.39
N ILE A 442 15.43 -40.93 -25.76
CA ILE A 442 14.68 -39.99 -24.92
C ILE A 442 13.87 -40.81 -23.89
N PRO A 443 14.15 -40.72 -22.57
CA PRO A 443 13.38 -41.44 -21.58
C PRO A 443 11.94 -40.95 -21.56
N LEU A 444 10.97 -41.86 -21.43
CA LEU A 444 9.55 -41.55 -21.36
C LEU A 444 8.95 -42.05 -20.04
N PRO A 445 8.03 -41.29 -19.42
CA PRO A 445 7.44 -41.66 -18.15
C PRO A 445 6.47 -42.82 -18.36
N ILE A 446 6.44 -43.75 -17.40
CA ILE A 446 5.41 -44.79 -17.35
C ILE A 446 4.34 -44.43 -16.34
N GLN A 447 3.24 -45.19 -16.36
CA GLN A 447 2.12 -44.96 -15.45
C GLN A 447 2.60 -45.02 -14.00
N PRO A 448 2.40 -43.94 -13.21
CA PRO A 448 2.90 -43.90 -11.84
C PRO A 448 2.21 -44.96 -10.96
N ALA A 449 3.01 -45.71 -10.21
CA ALA A 449 2.49 -46.62 -9.20
C ALA A 449 2.01 -45.83 -7.96
N PRO A 450 0.88 -46.19 -7.33
CA PRO A 450 0.43 -45.58 -6.09
C PRO A 450 1.52 -45.63 -5.00
N GLY A 451 1.94 -44.48 -4.50
CA GLY A 451 2.99 -44.37 -3.48
C GLY A 451 4.40 -44.73 -3.96
N GLY A 452 4.60 -44.99 -5.25
CA GLY A 452 5.91 -45.23 -5.87
C GLY A 452 6.51 -43.93 -6.40
N ALA A 453 7.83 -43.93 -6.61
CA ALA A 453 8.51 -42.83 -7.30
C ALA A 453 8.08 -42.77 -8.78
N GLN A 454 8.19 -41.59 -9.41
CA GLN A 454 7.98 -41.50 -10.85
C GLN A 454 9.10 -42.24 -11.59
N GLU A 455 8.73 -43.20 -12.43
CA GLU A 455 9.64 -44.02 -13.26
C GLU A 455 9.63 -43.56 -14.73
N PHE A 456 10.80 -43.59 -15.37
CA PHE A 456 10.97 -43.38 -16.81
C PHE A 456 11.70 -44.56 -17.45
N VAL A 457 11.43 -44.82 -18.73
CA VAL A 457 12.01 -45.91 -19.53
C VAL A 457 12.53 -45.38 -20.86
N SER A 458 13.67 -45.89 -21.33
CA SER A 458 14.29 -45.48 -22.60
C SER A 458 13.82 -46.27 -23.85
N HIS A 459 13.01 -47.31 -23.69
CA HIS A 459 12.73 -48.30 -24.74
C HIS A 459 11.28 -48.31 -25.28
N SER A 460 11.15 -48.53 -26.60
CA SER A 460 9.94 -48.34 -27.42
C SER A 460 8.77 -49.32 -27.22
N ASN A 461 8.88 -50.32 -26.34
CA ASN A 461 7.85 -51.35 -26.17
C ASN A 461 6.92 -51.11 -24.98
N ILE A 462 7.16 -50.08 -24.17
CA ILE A 462 6.32 -49.72 -23.03
C ILE A 462 5.56 -48.43 -23.39
N PRO A 463 4.22 -48.40 -23.27
CA PRO A 463 3.45 -47.18 -23.51
C PRO A 463 3.83 -46.06 -22.54
N GLU A 464 4.05 -44.87 -23.07
CA GLU A 464 4.26 -43.65 -22.27
C GLU A 464 2.97 -43.23 -21.55
N PHE A 465 3.13 -42.57 -20.40
CA PHE A 465 2.02 -42.04 -19.64
C PHE A 465 1.73 -40.58 -20.02
N ASN A 466 0.52 -40.34 -20.55
CA ASN A 466 0.08 -39.04 -21.07
C ASN A 466 -0.84 -38.25 -20.10
N GLY A 467 -0.61 -38.36 -18.79
CA GLY A 467 -1.42 -37.71 -17.77
C GLY A 467 -0.82 -36.46 -17.13
N TYR A 468 0.30 -35.93 -17.66
CA TYR A 468 0.98 -34.75 -17.14
C TYR A 468 0.40 -33.46 -17.68
N CYS A 469 0.47 -32.42 -16.85
CA CYS A 469 -0.20 -31.16 -17.13
C CYS A 469 0.38 -30.05 -16.25
N ALA A 470 0.61 -28.86 -16.80
CA ALA A 470 0.90 -27.69 -15.98
C ALA A 470 -0.41 -27.03 -15.52
N LYS A 471 -0.46 -26.64 -14.25
CA LYS A 471 -1.66 -26.14 -13.60
C LYS A 471 -1.38 -24.91 -12.73
N PRO A 472 -2.45 -24.20 -12.36
CA PRO A 472 -2.35 -23.14 -11.39
C PRO A 472 -1.62 -23.44 -10.09
N ASN A 473 -0.72 -22.53 -9.70
CA ASN A 473 -0.06 -22.60 -8.40
C ASN A 473 -1.05 -22.20 -7.29
N PRO A 474 -1.47 -23.15 -6.43
CA PRO A 474 -2.52 -22.88 -5.45
C PRO A 474 -2.05 -22.07 -4.24
N ILE A 475 -0.75 -21.83 -4.07
CA ILE A 475 -0.20 -21.12 -2.91
C ILE A 475 0.23 -19.67 -3.20
N SER A 476 0.08 -19.19 -4.44
CA SER A 476 0.43 -17.81 -4.79
C SER A 476 -0.51 -16.80 -4.11
N PRO A 477 0.00 -15.66 -3.59
CA PRO A 477 -0.82 -14.62 -2.97
C PRO A 477 -1.57 -13.83 -4.06
N GLY A 478 -2.70 -14.36 -4.52
CA GLY A 478 -3.49 -13.81 -5.62
C GLY A 478 -3.50 -14.71 -6.85
N LEU A 479 -3.95 -14.18 -7.99
CA LEU A 479 -3.97 -14.93 -9.25
C LEU A 479 -2.54 -14.93 -9.82
N PHE A 480 -1.76 -15.93 -9.41
CA PHE A 480 -0.47 -16.35 -9.99
C PHE A 480 0.74 -15.38 -9.91
N LEU A 481 1.04 -14.91 -8.71
CA LEU A 481 2.38 -14.41 -8.40
C LEU A 481 3.32 -15.59 -8.08
N GLY A 482 3.61 -16.45 -9.07
CA GLY A 482 4.50 -17.60 -8.94
C GLY A 482 4.47 -18.57 -10.14
N PRO A 483 5.47 -19.45 -10.30
CA PRO A 483 5.53 -20.43 -11.38
C PRO A 483 4.41 -21.48 -11.28
N PRO A 484 3.92 -22.04 -12.41
CA PRO A 484 2.88 -23.07 -12.41
C PRO A 484 3.35 -24.38 -11.78
N VAL A 485 2.42 -25.25 -11.40
CA VAL A 485 2.72 -26.56 -10.79
C VAL A 485 2.43 -27.72 -11.73
N LEU A 486 3.24 -28.78 -11.65
CA LEU A 486 3.07 -30.02 -12.37
C LEU A 486 1.96 -30.87 -11.75
N SER A 487 1.05 -31.32 -12.59
CA SER A 487 -0.07 -32.19 -12.26
C SER A 487 0.05 -33.55 -12.96
N VAL A 488 -0.44 -34.60 -12.29
CA VAL A 488 -0.50 -35.97 -12.80
C VAL A 488 -1.90 -36.51 -12.62
N SER A 489 -2.55 -36.94 -13.71
CA SER A 489 -3.97 -37.38 -13.70
C SER A 489 -4.92 -36.33 -13.10
N GLY A 490 -4.58 -35.05 -13.20
CA GLY A 490 -5.36 -33.94 -12.64
C GLY A 490 -5.04 -33.59 -11.18
N GLU A 491 -4.26 -34.39 -10.46
CA GLU A 491 -3.81 -34.11 -9.10
C GLU A 491 -2.55 -33.22 -9.12
N ILE A 492 -2.48 -32.25 -8.23
CA ILE A 492 -1.32 -31.32 -8.10
C ILE A 492 -0.45 -31.63 -6.89
N HIS A 493 -0.87 -32.56 -6.04
CA HIS A 493 -0.18 -32.90 -4.80
C HIS A 493 0.78 -34.05 -5.02
N TRP A 494 2.03 -33.83 -4.65
CA TRP A 494 3.10 -34.81 -4.70
C TRP A 494 3.58 -35.15 -3.29
N ALA A 495 4.34 -36.23 -3.15
CA ALA A 495 4.97 -36.66 -1.92
C ALA A 495 6.49 -36.74 -2.09
N LEU A 496 7.23 -36.12 -1.17
CA LEU A 496 8.66 -36.30 -1.02
C LEU A 496 8.91 -37.37 0.06
N CYS A 497 9.44 -38.51 -0.35
CA CYS A 497 9.59 -39.69 0.51
C CYS A 497 11.08 -39.95 0.80
N PRO A 498 11.46 -40.23 2.06
CA PRO A 498 12.80 -40.70 2.38
C PRO A 498 13.09 -42.05 1.69
N SER A 499 14.32 -42.25 1.21
CA SER A 499 14.81 -43.55 0.75
C SER A 499 16.18 -43.88 1.38
N SER A 500 16.70 -45.09 1.14
CA SER A 500 18.00 -45.52 1.68
C SER A 500 19.21 -44.81 1.06
N SER A 501 19.06 -44.18 -0.10
CA SER A 501 20.14 -43.46 -0.82
C SER A 501 19.83 -41.96 -0.95
N THR A 502 18.70 -41.63 -1.57
CA THR A 502 18.33 -40.28 -2.05
C THR A 502 16.81 -40.09 -1.94
N PRO A 503 16.30 -38.94 -1.46
CA PRO A 503 14.85 -38.72 -1.39
C PRO A 503 14.19 -38.81 -2.77
N VAL A 504 13.05 -39.51 -2.85
CA VAL A 504 12.32 -39.74 -4.10
C VAL A 504 11.00 -38.97 -4.13
N VAL A 505 10.58 -38.56 -5.32
CA VAL A 505 9.34 -37.79 -5.54
C VAL A 505 8.26 -38.69 -6.14
N SER A 506 7.13 -38.79 -5.43
CA SER A 506 5.98 -39.62 -5.77
C SER A 506 4.77 -38.77 -6.18
N PRO A 507 4.15 -39.02 -7.35
CA PRO A 507 2.94 -38.30 -7.80
C PRO A 507 1.64 -38.75 -7.12
N GLN A 508 1.68 -39.73 -6.21
CA GLN A 508 0.50 -40.23 -5.49
C GLN A 508 0.83 -40.38 -4.00
N PRO A 509 0.47 -39.39 -3.14
CA PRO A 509 0.82 -39.40 -1.73
C PRO A 509 -0.04 -40.43 -0.97
N SER A 510 0.41 -41.70 -0.93
CA SER A 510 -0.26 -42.77 -0.19
C SER A 510 0.65 -43.50 0.81
N GLN A 511 1.78 -42.89 1.19
CA GLN A 511 2.83 -43.52 1.99
C GLN A 511 2.99 -42.82 3.35
N ASP A 512 3.04 -43.62 4.42
CA ASP A 512 3.41 -43.16 5.76
C ASP A 512 4.88 -42.67 5.75
N ASN A 513 5.16 -41.50 6.36
CA ASN A 513 6.47 -40.81 6.42
C ASN A 513 6.89 -39.93 5.22
N CYS A 514 6.01 -39.64 4.26
CA CYS A 514 6.33 -38.68 3.19
C CYS A 514 5.81 -37.27 3.48
N THR A 515 6.54 -36.25 3.00
CA THR A 515 6.14 -34.84 3.10
C THR A 515 5.34 -34.44 1.87
N LYS A 516 4.20 -33.77 2.06
CA LYS A 516 3.38 -33.27 0.95
C LYS A 516 4.03 -32.03 0.33
N ILE A 517 4.22 -32.06 -0.98
CA ILE A 517 4.87 -30.99 -1.75
C ILE A 517 4.06 -30.64 -3.00
N PHE A 518 4.31 -29.46 -3.57
CA PHE A 518 4.02 -29.18 -4.97
C PHE A 518 5.32 -29.25 -5.77
N VAL A 519 5.21 -29.57 -7.06
CA VAL A 519 6.34 -29.51 -8.00
C VAL A 519 6.08 -28.34 -8.94
N THR A 520 6.90 -27.30 -8.86
CA THR A 520 6.82 -26.11 -9.72
C THR A 520 7.64 -26.29 -10.99
N LEU A 521 7.15 -25.68 -12.07
CA LEU A 521 7.75 -25.66 -13.39
C LEU A 521 8.42 -24.29 -13.55
N THR A 522 9.74 -24.25 -13.45
CA THR A 522 10.52 -23.00 -13.60
C THR A 522 11.31 -23.04 -14.91
N PRO A 523 11.55 -21.91 -15.59
CA PRO A 523 12.41 -21.90 -16.77
C PRO A 523 13.83 -22.41 -16.42
N PRO A 524 14.57 -22.97 -17.38
CA PRO A 524 15.93 -23.41 -17.16
C PRO A 524 16.80 -22.19 -16.87
N VAL A 525 17.70 -22.28 -15.89
CA VAL A 525 18.69 -21.23 -15.66
C VAL A 525 19.69 -21.29 -16.81
N ILE A 526 19.50 -20.46 -17.83
CA ILE A 526 20.50 -20.26 -18.89
C ILE A 526 21.55 -19.34 -18.29
N ASN A 527 22.61 -19.89 -17.72
CA ASN A 527 23.80 -19.11 -17.42
C ASN A 527 24.37 -18.63 -18.77
N PHE A 528 24.19 -17.35 -19.08
CA PHE A 528 24.85 -16.70 -20.23
C PHE A 528 26.27 -16.26 -19.88
#